data_AF-A0A6N3AA17-F1
#
_entry.id   AF-A0A6N3AA17-F1
#
_cell.length_a   1.000
_cell.length_b   1.000
_cell.length_c   1.000
_cell.angle_alpha   90.00
_cell.angle_beta   90.00
_cell.angle_gamma   90.00
#
_symmetry.space_group_name_H-M   'P 1'
#
loop_
_entity.id
_entity.type
_entity.pdbx_description
1 polymer ?
#
loop_
_entity_poly.entity_id
_entity_poly.type
_entity_poly.pdbx_seq_one_letter_code
_entity_poly.pdbx_strand_id
1 'polypeptide(L)'
;MKIHLEDAYHLLHRLGATANYTGFSYLVRALQLCAEEPERLLLVTKWLYPDVAKQYGTNWKAVERNIRTVGRVIWNSNRPLLEDLARRELSQKPCTAQLLAILHASLLPSGSSTDEE
;
A
#
# COMPACT_ATOMS: atom_id res chain seq x y z
N MET A 1 -12.35 -4.90 -11.70
CA MET A 1 -12.49 -4.33 -10.34
C MET A 1 -11.57 -3.12 -10.26
N LYS A 2 -12.05 -1.91 -9.94
CA LYS A 2 -11.21 -0.70 -9.91
C LYS A 2 -11.15 -0.19 -8.48
N ILE A 3 -9.97 -0.22 -7.86
CA ILE A 3 -9.70 0.60 -6.68
C ILE A 3 -9.68 2.05 -7.15
N HIS A 4 -10.52 2.92 -6.57
CA HIS A 4 -10.51 4.33 -6.96
C HIS A 4 -9.27 5.00 -6.37
N LEU A 5 -8.64 5.88 -7.13
CA LEU A 5 -7.46 6.65 -6.70
C LEU A 5 -7.71 7.37 -5.36
N GLU A 6 -8.93 7.84 -5.17
CA GLU A 6 -9.39 8.54 -3.97
C GLU A 6 -9.36 7.63 -2.75
N ASP A 7 -9.74 6.35 -2.87
CA ASP A 7 -9.76 5.40 -1.75
C ASP A 7 -8.37 5.21 -1.15
N ALA A 8 -7.37 4.97 -2.02
CA ALA A 8 -5.98 4.84 -1.59
C ALA A 8 -5.46 6.16 -0.97
N TYR A 9 -5.78 7.30 -1.58
CA TYR A 9 -5.35 8.61 -1.09
C TYR A 9 -5.92 8.90 0.31
N HIS A 10 -7.23 8.70 0.51
CA HIS A 10 -7.91 8.91 1.78
C HIS A 10 -7.44 7.93 2.86
N LEU A 11 -7.21 6.66 2.50
CA LEU A 11 -6.68 5.66 3.42
C LEU A 11 -5.32 6.07 3.99
N LEU A 12 -4.40 6.51 3.12
CA LEU A 12 -3.06 6.91 3.56
C LEU A 12 -3.09 8.14 4.45
N HIS A 13 -3.96 9.12 4.18
CA HIS A 13 -4.16 10.28 5.06
C HIS A 13 -4.69 9.87 6.44
N ARG A 14 -5.67 8.96 6.51
CA ARG A 14 -6.20 8.43 7.79
C ARG A 14 -5.14 7.67 8.59
N LEU A 15 -4.21 7.01 7.90
CA LEU A 15 -3.04 6.35 8.48
C LEU A 15 -1.94 7.33 8.92
N GLY A 16 -2.10 8.64 8.68
CA GLY A 16 -1.16 9.68 9.08
C GLY A 16 -0.04 9.96 8.08
N ALA A 17 -0.08 9.34 6.89
CA ALA A 17 0.85 9.68 5.81
C ALA A 17 0.29 10.85 4.98
N THR A 18 1.16 11.80 4.63
CA THR A 18 0.78 13.02 3.92
C THR A 18 1.55 13.17 2.60
N ALA A 19 1.01 13.97 1.67
CA ALA A 19 1.54 14.10 0.31
C ALA A 19 2.90 14.85 0.21
N ASN A 20 3.41 15.42 1.31
CA ASN A 20 4.76 15.98 1.37
C ASN A 20 5.87 14.90 1.38
N TYR A 21 5.52 13.62 1.58
CA TYR A 21 6.45 12.50 1.40
C TYR A 21 6.36 11.99 -0.03
N THR A 22 7.47 11.96 -0.78
CA THR A 22 7.50 11.39 -2.14
C THR A 22 7.01 9.94 -2.17
N GLY A 23 7.26 9.18 -1.10
CA GLY A 23 6.77 7.81 -0.95
C GLY A 23 5.25 7.69 -0.91
N PHE A 24 4.52 8.77 -0.59
CA PHE A 24 3.06 8.79 -0.57
C PHE A 24 2.53 8.54 -1.98
N SER A 25 2.98 9.33 -2.95
CA SER A 25 2.58 9.17 -4.36
C SER A 25 3.03 7.80 -4.92
N TYR A 26 4.22 7.32 -4.53
CA TYR A 26 4.68 6.00 -4.95
C TYR A 26 3.81 4.88 -4.40
N LEU A 27 3.38 4.97 -3.14
CA LEU A 27 2.53 3.98 -2.49
C LEU A 27 1.13 3.98 -3.10
N VAL A 28 0.54 5.15 -3.37
CA VAL A 28 -0.73 5.27 -4.11
C VAL A 28 -0.61 4.57 -5.47
N ARG A 29 0.44 4.88 -6.23
CA ARG A 29 0.60 4.28 -7.57
C ARG A 29 0.89 2.79 -7.51
N ALA A 30 1.67 2.33 -6.53
CA ALA A 30 1.90 0.91 -6.30
C ALA A 30 0.59 0.17 -6.03
N LEU A 31 -0.29 0.72 -5.19
CA LEU A 31 -1.59 0.11 -4.87
C LEU A 31 -2.50 0.03 -6.09
N GLN A 32 -2.49 1.05 -6.96
CA GLN A 32 -3.22 1.01 -8.23
C GLN A 32 -2.72 -0.10 -9.15
N LEU A 33 -1.40 -0.23 -9.32
CA LEU A 33 -0.81 -1.29 -10.14
C LEU A 33 -1.16 -2.67 -9.57
N CYS A 34 -1.16 -2.84 -8.25
CA CYS A 34 -1.61 -4.08 -7.61
C CYS A 34 -3.11 -4.35 -7.82
N ALA A 35 -3.95 -3.31 -7.87
CA ALA A 35 -5.38 -3.46 -8.18
C ALA A 35 -5.61 -3.92 -9.63
N GLU A 36 -4.78 -3.44 -10.55
CA GLU A 36 -4.79 -3.84 -11.96
C GLU A 36 -4.29 -5.28 -12.13
N GLU A 37 -3.22 -5.66 -11.40
CA GLU A 37 -2.58 -6.97 -11.48
C GLU A 37 -2.05 -7.40 -10.10
N PRO A 38 -2.84 -8.16 -9.32
CA PRO A 38 -2.49 -8.52 -7.93
C PRO A 38 -1.19 -9.31 -7.77
N GLU A 39 -0.77 -10.05 -8.80
CA GLU A 39 0.48 -10.84 -8.81
C GLU A 39 1.74 -9.97 -8.58
N ARG A 40 1.65 -8.66 -8.82
CA ARG A 40 2.74 -7.70 -8.56
C ARG A 40 3.17 -7.65 -7.09
N LEU A 41 2.28 -8.01 -6.16
CA LEU A 41 2.62 -8.13 -4.73
C LEU A 41 3.63 -9.26 -4.45
N LEU A 42 3.68 -10.29 -5.31
CA LEU A 42 4.65 -11.37 -5.19
C LEU A 42 6.03 -10.97 -5.71
N LEU A 43 6.09 -9.99 -6.62
CA LEU A 43 7.29 -9.59 -7.36
C LEU A 43 7.60 -8.10 -7.19
N VAL A 44 7.53 -7.58 -5.96
CA VAL A 44 7.65 -6.12 -5.71
C VAL A 44 8.95 -5.50 -6.22
N THR A 45 10.09 -6.20 -6.13
CA THR A 45 11.38 -5.69 -6.60
C THR A 45 11.61 -5.86 -8.09
N LYS A 46 10.92 -6.82 -8.72
CA LYS A 46 11.12 -7.17 -10.14
C LYS A 46 10.14 -6.44 -11.05
N TRP A 47 8.90 -6.24 -10.60
CA TRP A 47 7.82 -5.68 -11.41
C TRP A 47 7.29 -4.37 -10.83
N LEU A 48 6.81 -4.39 -9.58
CA LEU A 48 6.11 -3.23 -9.00
C LEU A 48 7.00 -1.98 -8.87
N TYR A 49 8.13 -2.08 -8.19
CA TYR A 49 9.01 -0.92 -7.98
C TYR A 49 9.65 -0.42 -9.27
N PRO A 50 10.10 -1.26 -10.21
CA PRO A 50 10.54 -0.79 -11.53
C PRO A 50 9.47 -0.03 -12.30
N ASP A 51 8.21 -0.47 -12.27
CA ASP A 51 7.13 0.20 -13.01
C ASP A 51 6.75 1.55 -12.38
N VAL A 52 6.69 1.62 -11.04
CA VAL A 52 6.56 2.91 -10.35
C VAL A 52 7.77 3.80 -10.67
N ALA A 53 8.98 3.26 -10.62
CA ALA A 53 10.19 4.04 -10.91
C ALA A 53 10.18 4.64 -12.32
N LYS A 54 9.74 3.87 -13.32
CA LYS A 54 9.60 4.32 -14.71
C LYS A 54 8.63 5.50 -14.84
N GLN A 55 7.51 5.48 -14.13
CA GLN A 55 6.49 6.53 -14.20
C GLN A 55 6.94 7.84 -13.55
N TYR A 56 7.74 7.76 -12.48
CA TYR A 56 8.24 8.92 -11.76
C TYR A 56 9.66 9.36 -12.18
N GLY A 57 10.22 8.78 -13.24
CA GLY A 57 11.57 9.12 -13.72
C GLY A 57 12.66 8.88 -12.68
N THR A 58 12.55 7.81 -11.89
CA THR A 58 13.47 7.47 -10.80
C THR A 58 13.98 6.03 -10.91
N ASN A 59 14.59 5.49 -9.84
CA ASN A 59 15.05 4.10 -9.76
C ASN A 59 14.31 3.31 -8.68
N TRP A 60 14.23 1.99 -8.85
CA TRP A 60 13.46 1.11 -7.96
C TRP A 60 13.95 1.13 -6.50
N LYS A 61 15.25 1.38 -6.24
CA LYS A 61 15.79 1.52 -4.88
C LYS A 61 15.27 2.79 -4.20
N ALA A 62 15.14 3.88 -4.95
CA ALA A 62 14.54 5.11 -4.46
C ALA A 62 13.05 4.93 -4.15
N VAL A 63 12.31 4.19 -4.99
CA VAL A 63 10.91 3.84 -4.73
C VAL A 63 10.79 3.07 -3.42
N GLU A 64 11.50 1.96 -3.27
CA GLU A 64 11.46 1.13 -2.06
C GLU A 64 11.82 1.93 -0.81
N ARG A 65 12.91 2.72 -0.86
CA ARG A 65 13.35 3.56 0.27
C ARG A 65 12.26 4.54 0.69
N ASN A 66 11.65 5.23 -0.27
CA ASN A 66 10.62 6.24 0.02
C ASN A 66 9.34 5.60 0.57
N ILE A 67 8.92 4.46 0.02
CA ILE A 67 7.77 3.72 0.56
C ILE A 67 8.08 3.22 1.98
N ARG A 68 9.29 2.72 2.25
CA ARG A 68 9.69 2.32 3.60
C ARG A 68 9.65 3.49 4.59
N THR A 69 10.03 4.70 4.17
CA THR A 69 9.90 5.91 5.00
C THR A 69 8.43 6.17 5.34
N VAL A 70 7.53 6.11 4.35
CA VAL A 70 6.08 6.27 4.59
C VAL A 70 5.54 5.18 5.50
N GLY A 71 5.97 3.92 5.33
CA GLY A 71 5.61 2.82 6.22
C GLY A 71 6.04 3.06 7.68
N ARG A 72 7.18 3.75 7.91
CA ARG A 72 7.59 4.17 9.26
C ARG A 72 6.68 5.29 9.79
N VAL A 73 6.29 6.25 8.95
CA VAL A 73 5.36 7.32 9.34
C VAL A 73 4.03 6.70 9.76
N ILE A 74 3.41 5.88 8.92
CA ILE A 74 2.15 5.19 9.21
C ILE A 74 2.21 4.42 10.53
N TRP A 75 3.28 3.66 10.73
CA TRP A 75 3.49 2.89 11.96
C TRP A 75 3.53 3.75 13.22
N ASN A 76 4.19 4.90 13.15
CA ASN A 76 4.32 5.79 14.30
C ASN A 76 3.08 6.67 14.52
N SER A 77 2.35 6.97 13.44
CA SER A 77 1.21 7.89 13.46
C SER A 77 -0.11 7.20 13.81
N ASN A 78 -0.40 6.03 13.24
CA ASN A 78 -1.68 5.35 13.44
C ASN A 78 -1.55 3.82 13.36
N ARG A 79 -0.77 3.25 14.29
CA ARG A 79 -0.66 1.80 14.46
C ARG A 79 -2.01 1.11 14.69
N PRO A 80 -2.93 1.62 15.55
CA PRO A 80 -4.21 0.94 15.78
C PRO A 80 -5.03 0.75 14.50
N LEU A 81 -5.10 1.78 13.65
CA LEU A 81 -5.77 1.64 12.35
C LEU A 81 -5.02 0.65 11.45
N LEU A 82 -3.68 0.68 11.40
CA LEU A 82 -2.93 -0.29 10.60
C LEU A 82 -3.18 -1.75 11.04
N GLU A 83 -3.29 -1.99 12.35
CA GLU A 83 -3.61 -3.31 12.91
C GLU A 83 -5.04 -3.75 12.60
N ASP A 84 -6.00 -2.82 12.64
CA ASP A 84 -7.39 -3.04 12.20
C ASP A 84 -7.45 -3.47 10.72
N LEU A 85 -6.76 -2.74 9.84
CA LEU A 85 -6.65 -3.10 8.42
C LEU A 85 -5.95 -4.45 8.22
N ALA A 86 -4.97 -4.78 9.08
CA ALA A 86 -4.27 -6.07 9.05
C ALA A 86 -5.11 -7.22 9.62
N ARG A 87 -6.24 -6.93 10.29
CA ARG A 87 -7.08 -7.88 11.03
C ARG A 87 -6.31 -8.71 12.06
N ARG A 88 -5.22 -8.16 12.58
CA ARG A 88 -4.36 -8.79 13.59
C ARG A 88 -3.46 -7.75 14.25
N GLU A 89 -3.02 -8.06 15.46
CA GLU A 89 -1.95 -7.31 16.11
C GLU A 89 -0.63 -7.47 15.35
N LEU A 90 0.13 -6.38 15.27
CA LEU A 90 1.44 -6.35 14.66
C LEU A 90 2.46 -6.15 15.78
N SER A 91 3.18 -7.20 16.18
CA SER A 91 4.24 -7.07 17.20
C SER A 91 5.39 -6.18 16.74
N GLN A 92 5.58 -6.07 15.43
CA GLN A 92 6.64 -5.30 14.79
C GLN A 92 6.10 -4.57 13.56
N LYS A 93 6.76 -3.46 13.21
CA LYS A 93 6.44 -2.72 12.00
C LYS A 93 6.55 -3.65 10.77
N PRO A 94 5.51 -3.74 9.92
CA PRO A 94 5.56 -4.58 8.73
C PRO A 94 6.69 -4.14 7.79
N CYS A 95 7.23 -5.09 7.04
CA CYS A 95 8.12 -4.77 5.92
C CYS A 95 7.33 -4.10 4.79
N THR A 96 8.02 -3.49 3.82
CA THR A 96 7.37 -2.73 2.74
C THR A 96 6.38 -3.57 1.94
N ALA A 97 6.72 -4.83 1.65
CA ALA A 97 5.83 -5.75 0.94
C ALA A 97 4.58 -6.13 1.77
N GLN A 98 4.76 -6.39 3.08
CA GLN A 98 3.64 -6.67 3.98
C GLN A 98 2.71 -5.46 4.13
N LEU A 99 3.28 -4.26 4.23
CA LEU A 99 2.51 -3.03 4.25
C LEU A 99 1.66 -2.89 2.98
N LEU A 100 2.26 -3.07 1.80
CA LEU A 100 1.54 -3.04 0.53
C LEU A 100 0.39 -4.06 0.50
N ALA A 101 0.63 -5.28 0.98
CA ALA A 101 -0.40 -6.33 1.03
C ALA A 101 -1.57 -5.97 1.97
N ILE A 102 -1.27 -5.44 3.17
CA ILE A 102 -2.31 -4.99 4.13
C ILE A 102 -3.17 -3.90 3.51
N LEU A 103 -2.53 -2.86 2.96
CA LEU A 103 -3.22 -1.73 2.35
C LEU A 103 -4.04 -2.17 1.14
N HIS A 104 -3.46 -2.98 0.26
CA HIS A 104 -4.16 -3.52 -0.91
C HIS A 104 -5.39 -4.33 -0.49
N ALA A 105 -5.27 -5.24 0.48
CA ALA A 105 -6.38 -6.05 0.97
C ALA A 105 -7.51 -5.21 1.55
N SER A 106 -7.19 -4.12 2.26
CA SER A 106 -8.20 -3.22 2.84
C SER A 106 -8.98 -2.38 1.81
N LEU A 107 -8.43 -2.23 0.61
CA LEU A 107 -9.04 -1.48 -0.50
C LEU A 107 -9.84 -2.38 -1.44
N LEU A 108 -9.75 -3.70 -1.27
CA LEU A 108 -10.63 -4.61 -1.98
C LEU A 108 -12.04 -4.46 -1.41
N PRO A 109 -13.09 -4.39 -2.28
CA PRO A 109 -14.45 -4.46 -1.79
C PRO A 109 -14.59 -5.77 -1.00
N SER A 110 -15.09 -5.66 0.23
CA SER A 110 -15.51 -6.82 1.00
C SER A 110 -16.49 -7.61 0.14
N GLY A 111 -16.03 -8.68 -0.49
CA GLY A 111 -16.90 -9.57 -1.24
C GLY A 111 -18.03 -10.01 -0.34
N SER A 112 -19.25 -9.73 -0.80
CA SER A 112 -20.51 -10.42 -0.53
C SER A 112 -20.38 -11.60 0.42
N SER A 113 -21.23 -11.62 1.46
CA SER A 113 -21.67 -12.85 2.08
C SER A 113 -21.85 -13.92 1.00
N THR A 114 -21.04 -14.97 1.09
CA THR A 114 -21.40 -16.28 0.58
C THR A 114 -22.63 -16.72 1.36
N ASP A 115 -23.79 -16.22 0.94
CA ASP A 115 -25.05 -16.93 1.10
C ASP A 115 -25.16 -17.83 -0.14
N GLU A 116 -24.37 -18.92 -0.13
CA GLU A 116 -24.67 -20.08 -0.97
C GLU A 116 -25.70 -20.91 -0.22
N GLU A 117 -26.89 -20.98 -0.82
CA GLU A 117 -28.04 -21.81 -0.46
C GLU A 117 -27.77 -23.31 -0.73
#